data_AF-A0A953KYP2-F1
#
_entry.id   AF-A0A953KYP2-F1
#
_cell.length_a   1.000
_cell.length_b   1.000
_cell.length_c   1.000
_cell.angle_alpha   90.00
_cell.angle_beta   90.00
_cell.angle_gamma   90.00
#
_symmetry.space_group_name_H-M   'P 1'
#
loop_
_entity.id
_entity.type
_entity.pdbx_description
1 polymer ?
#
loop_
_entity_poly.entity_id
_entity_poly.type
_entity_poly.pdbx_seq_one_letter_code
_entity_poly.pdbx_strand_id
1 'polypeptide(L)'
;MARDNIEKPESRAALPEPLQEELQHLRLLWSLALLSPIIYLAIAKYAQGNWLDPKTGAGLVSLSALSLRNLWVGACAALALLQPIHWAYRRRMDRALAREAASEERLKALLSRRTMVLLIFSEVAMLAGLGFYLAAGDMRLMLLAGCFAFVYYAQSFPAERILARAIASHSSGREPRA
;
A
#
# COMPACT_ATOMS: atom_id res chain seq x y z
N MET A 1 39.24 -29.63 22.12
CA MET A 1 38.91 -30.01 20.72
C MET A 1 37.40 -30.21 20.65
N ALA A 2 36.70 -29.22 20.12
CA ALA A 2 35.33 -29.30 19.58
C ALA A 2 35.10 -27.93 18.94
N ARG A 3 35.32 -27.81 17.63
CA ARG A 3 34.89 -26.64 16.88
C ARG A 3 33.44 -26.90 16.52
N ASP A 4 32.55 -26.11 17.11
CA ASP A 4 31.15 -26.04 16.72
C ASP A 4 31.08 -25.80 15.22
N ASN A 5 30.54 -26.78 14.50
CA ASN A 5 30.03 -26.60 13.16
C ASN A 5 28.84 -25.65 13.26
N ILE A 6 29.11 -24.35 13.12
CA ILE A 6 28.08 -23.37 12.80
C ILE A 6 27.62 -23.74 11.39
N GLU A 7 26.58 -24.57 11.31
CA GLU A 7 25.81 -24.78 10.10
C GLU A 7 25.45 -23.39 9.57
N LYS A 8 26.07 -23.02 8.45
CA LYS A 8 25.64 -21.84 7.69
C LYS A 8 24.14 -22.02 7.44
N PRO A 9 23.32 -21.00 7.72
CA PRO A 9 21.90 -21.08 7.47
C PRO A 9 21.71 -21.53 6.04
N GLU A 10 21.05 -22.68 5.89
CA GLU A 10 20.78 -23.35 4.63
C GLU A 10 20.42 -22.30 3.59
N SER A 11 21.13 -22.37 2.47
CA SER A 11 20.85 -21.66 1.23
C SER A 11 19.36 -21.41 1.09
N ARG A 12 18.90 -20.17 1.37
CA ARG A 12 17.57 -19.74 0.94
C ARG A 12 17.56 -20.03 -0.55
N ALA A 13 16.80 -21.04 -0.97
CA ALA A 13 16.70 -21.41 -2.37
C ALA A 13 16.54 -20.12 -3.18
N ALA A 14 17.59 -19.74 -3.92
CA ALA A 14 17.63 -18.46 -4.58
C ALA A 14 16.43 -18.42 -5.52
N LEU A 15 15.65 -17.33 -5.45
CA LEU A 15 14.54 -17.18 -6.38
C LEU A 15 15.07 -17.29 -7.82
N PRO A 16 14.32 -17.89 -8.76
CA PRO A 16 14.70 -17.86 -10.17
C PRO A 16 14.99 -16.42 -10.62
N GLU A 17 16.05 -16.22 -11.42
CA GLU A 17 16.49 -14.88 -11.87
C GLU A 17 15.35 -14.02 -12.43
N PRO A 18 14.44 -14.55 -13.28
CA PRO A 18 13.37 -13.72 -13.84
C PRO A 18 12.36 -13.22 -12.80
N LEU A 19 12.17 -13.96 -11.70
CA LEU A 19 11.33 -13.53 -10.57
C LEU A 19 12.04 -12.48 -9.71
N GLN A 20 13.37 -12.53 -9.64
CA GLN A 20 14.16 -11.51 -8.95
C GLN A 20 14.09 -10.17 -9.69
N GLU A 21 14.20 -10.16 -11.02
CA GLU A 21 14.09 -8.96 -11.85
C GLU A 21 12.72 -8.28 -11.69
N GLU A 22 11.63 -9.05 -11.78
CA GLU A 22 10.28 -8.53 -11.57
C GLU A 22 10.12 -7.96 -10.15
N LEU A 23 10.66 -8.65 -9.13
CA LEU A 23 10.63 -8.18 -7.76
C LEU A 23 11.39 -6.85 -7.59
N GLN A 24 12.54 -6.70 -8.24
CA GLN A 24 13.32 -5.45 -8.24
C GLN A 24 12.56 -4.32 -8.93
N HIS A 25 11.93 -4.60 -10.09
CA HIS A 25 11.07 -3.63 -10.78
C HIS A 25 9.93 -3.16 -9.87
N LEU A 26 9.20 -4.09 -9.24
CA LEU A 26 8.11 -3.75 -8.33
C LEU A 26 8.59 -2.95 -7.11
N ARG A 27 9.80 -3.21 -6.59
CA ARG A 27 10.40 -2.41 -5.50
C ARG A 27 10.73 -1.00 -5.96
N LEU A 28 11.23 -0.84 -7.19
CA LEU A 28 11.47 0.48 -7.76
C LEU A 28 10.16 1.26 -7.89
N LEU A 29 9.12 0.65 -8.47
CA LEU A 29 7.80 1.28 -8.58
C LEU A 29 7.19 1.62 -7.23
N TRP A 30 7.29 0.73 -6.25
CA TRP A 30 6.88 0.99 -4.87
C TRP A 30 7.64 2.18 -4.27
N SER A 31 8.96 2.26 -4.49
CA SER A 31 9.80 3.36 -3.98
C SER A 31 9.44 4.69 -4.64
N LEU A 32 9.17 4.69 -5.94
CA LEU A 32 8.69 5.87 -6.66
C LEU A 32 7.31 6.30 -6.16
N ALA A 33 6.43 5.35 -5.86
CA ALA A 33 5.11 5.64 -5.30
C ALA A 33 5.16 6.29 -3.91
N LEU A 34 6.25 6.13 -3.14
CA LEU A 34 6.45 6.86 -1.89
C LEU A 34 6.61 8.38 -2.09
N LEU A 35 6.84 8.85 -3.32
CA LEU A 35 6.85 10.27 -3.64
C LEU A 35 5.45 10.86 -3.74
N SER A 36 4.42 10.03 -3.97
CA SER A 36 3.04 10.51 -4.13
C SER A 36 2.55 11.34 -2.94
N PRO A 37 2.72 10.93 -1.66
CA PRO A 37 2.34 11.78 -0.53
C PRO A 37 2.95 13.18 -0.55
N ILE A 38 4.21 13.30 -1.00
CA ILE A 38 4.89 14.60 -1.14
C ILE A 38 4.23 15.42 -2.25
N ILE A 39 3.90 14.79 -3.38
CA ILE A 39 3.20 15.44 -4.50
C ILE A 39 1.85 15.97 -4.04
N TYR A 40 1.03 15.17 -3.36
CA TYR A 40 -0.26 15.65 -2.87
C TYR A 40 -0.12 16.74 -1.80
N LEU A 41 0.88 16.68 -0.93
CA LEU A 41 1.14 17.76 0.04
C LEU A 41 1.55 19.06 -0.66
N ALA A 42 2.35 18.97 -1.73
CA ALA A 42 2.71 20.13 -2.55
C ALA A 42 1.47 20.74 -3.22
N ILE A 43 0.57 19.91 -3.76
CA ILE A 43 -0.73 20.34 -4.31
C ILE A 43 -1.57 21.00 -3.21
N ALA A 44 -1.68 20.38 -2.04
CA ALA A 44 -2.45 20.91 -0.92
C ALA A 44 -1.92 22.28 -0.47
N LYS A 45 -0.59 22.43 -0.34
CA LYS A 45 0.07 23.69 0.00
C LYS A 45 -0.15 24.76 -1.06
N TYR A 46 -0.06 24.40 -2.35
CA TYR A 46 -0.35 25.31 -3.45
C TYR A 46 -1.80 25.80 -3.40
N ALA A 47 -2.76 24.89 -3.21
CA ALA A 47 -4.17 25.23 -3.05
C ALA A 47 -4.40 26.13 -1.83
N GLN A 48 -3.68 25.91 -0.72
CA GLN A 48 -3.78 26.75 0.48
C GLN A 48 -3.44 28.22 0.20
N GLY A 49 -2.39 28.47 -0.58
CA GLY A 49 -1.91 29.82 -0.86
C GLY A 49 -2.67 30.56 -1.96
N ASN A 50 -3.33 29.82 -2.86
CA ASN A 50 -3.95 30.41 -4.05
C ASN A 50 -5.47 30.35 -4.05
N TRP A 51 -6.06 29.31 -3.46
CA TRP A 51 -7.49 29.00 -3.62
C TRP A 51 -8.28 29.09 -2.32
N LEU A 52 -7.61 28.92 -1.18
CA LEU A 52 -8.23 29.01 0.14
C LEU A 52 -7.99 30.39 0.73
N ASP A 53 -9.00 30.99 1.34
CA ASP A 53 -8.86 32.29 2.00
C ASP A 53 -8.01 32.13 3.27
N PRO A 54 -6.83 32.79 3.36
CA PRO A 54 -5.92 32.66 4.49
C PRO A 54 -6.50 33.19 5.81
N LYS A 55 -7.55 34.04 5.77
CA LYS A 55 -8.17 34.61 6.97
C LYS A 55 -9.22 33.70 7.60
N THR A 56 -9.91 32.90 6.78
CA THR A 56 -11.03 32.06 7.22
C THR A 56 -10.72 30.57 7.15
N GLY A 57 -9.68 30.18 6.41
CA GLY A 57 -9.36 28.77 6.16
C GLY A 57 -10.48 28.02 5.43
N ALA A 58 -11.42 28.73 4.81
CA ALA A 58 -12.58 28.11 4.18
C ALA A 58 -12.18 27.42 2.86
N GLY A 59 -12.60 26.16 2.70
CA GLY A 59 -12.46 25.33 1.50
C GLY A 59 -13.09 25.95 0.24
N LEU A 60 -12.85 25.33 -0.92
CA LEU A 60 -13.50 25.69 -2.20
C LEU A 60 -15.02 25.59 -2.14
N VAL A 61 -15.54 24.72 -1.27
CA VAL A 61 -16.94 24.64 -0.91
C VAL A 61 -17.05 25.19 0.50
N SER A 62 -17.53 26.42 0.64
CA SER A 62 -18.02 26.91 1.93
C SER A 62 -19.22 26.04 2.31
N LEU A 63 -18.97 24.90 2.97
CA LEU A 63 -19.98 24.07 3.61
C LEU A 63 -20.49 24.84 4.84
N SER A 64 -21.20 25.93 4.59
CA SER A 64 -22.00 26.58 5.61
C SER A 64 -23.07 25.58 6.07
N ALA A 65 -23.08 25.31 7.37
CA ALA A 65 -24.12 24.58 8.12
C ALA A 65 -24.07 23.03 8.21
N LEU A 66 -23.12 22.31 7.62
CA LEU A 66 -22.83 20.93 8.06
C LEU A 66 -21.64 20.98 9.01
N SER A 67 -21.88 20.80 10.31
CA SER A 67 -20.88 20.97 11.36
C SER A 67 -19.53 20.35 10.96
N LEU A 68 -18.55 21.19 10.62
CA LEU A 68 -17.17 20.80 10.29
C LEU A 68 -16.59 19.85 11.34
N ARG A 69 -17.09 19.93 12.58
CA ARG A 69 -16.81 19.02 13.70
C ARG A 69 -17.07 17.53 13.41
N ASN A 70 -17.92 17.15 12.45
CA ASN A 70 -18.17 15.74 12.13
C ASN A 70 -17.50 15.28 10.83
N LEU A 71 -16.93 16.21 10.04
CA LEU A 71 -16.30 15.87 8.76
C LEU A 71 -15.01 15.07 8.97
N TRP A 72 -14.23 15.37 10.01
CA TRP A 72 -13.06 14.56 10.35
C TRP A 72 -13.46 13.14 10.77
N VAL A 73 -14.58 12.96 11.48
CA VAL A 73 -15.11 11.63 11.83
C VAL A 73 -15.50 10.88 10.56
N GLY A 74 -16.18 11.55 9.63
CA GLY A 74 -16.54 10.98 8.33
C GLY A 74 -15.31 10.61 7.49
N ALA A 75 -14.30 11.47 7.46
CA ALA A 75 -13.04 11.20 6.76
C ALA A 75 -12.26 10.03 7.39
N CYS A 76 -12.14 10.01 8.72
CA CYS A 76 -11.58 8.88 9.47
C CYS A 76 -12.34 7.58 9.15
N ALA A 77 -13.67 7.61 9.18
CA ALA A 77 -14.50 6.44 8.89
C ALA A 77 -14.31 5.97 7.44
N ALA A 78 -14.32 6.89 6.46
CA ALA A 78 -14.09 6.56 5.06
C ALA A 78 -12.72 5.92 4.83
N LEU A 79 -11.66 6.49 5.43
CA LEU A 79 -10.31 5.94 5.34
C LEU A 79 -10.17 4.61 6.09
N ALA A 80 -10.83 4.46 7.24
CA ALA A 80 -10.83 3.22 8.01
C ALA A 80 -11.59 2.09 7.30
N LEU A 81 -12.65 2.40 6.55
CA LEU A 81 -13.40 1.44 5.73
C LEU A 81 -12.57 0.87 4.57
N LEU A 82 -11.51 1.55 4.13
CA LEU A 82 -10.57 1.00 3.15
C LEU A 82 -9.73 -0.15 3.73
N GLN A 83 -9.41 -0.12 5.03
CA GLN A 83 -8.56 -1.12 5.68
C GLN A 83 -9.09 -2.57 5.58
N PRO A 84 -10.37 -2.89 5.87
CA PRO A 84 -10.87 -4.25 5.72
C PRO A 84 -10.89 -4.71 4.26
N ILE A 85 -11.18 -3.81 3.31
CA ILE A 85 -11.18 -4.11 1.86
C ILE A 85 -9.75 -4.43 1.41
N HIS A 86 -8.80 -3.57 1.78
CA HIS A 86 -7.38 -3.74 1.53
C HIS A 86 -6.86 -5.07 2.09
N TRP A 87 -7.20 -5.38 3.34
CA TRP A 87 -6.81 -6.63 3.99
C TRP A 87 -7.42 -7.86 3.32
N ALA A 88 -8.70 -7.83 2.98
CA ALA A 88 -9.39 -8.91 2.28
C ALA A 88 -8.76 -9.17 0.90
N TYR A 89 -8.47 -8.11 0.14
CA TYR A 89 -7.79 -8.20 -1.15
C TYR A 89 -6.38 -8.80 -1.01
N ARG A 90 -5.58 -8.28 -0.09
CA ARG A 90 -4.24 -8.80 0.19
C ARG A 90 -4.28 -10.29 0.53
N ARG A 91 -5.17 -10.70 1.45
CA ARG A 91 -5.32 -12.10 1.87
C ARG A 91 -5.75 -12.99 0.71
N ARG A 92 -6.66 -12.51 -0.16
CA ARG A 92 -7.07 -13.23 -1.37
C ARG A 92 -5.90 -13.45 -2.32
N MET A 93 -5.10 -12.42 -2.57
CA MET A 93 -3.94 -12.51 -3.46
C MET A 93 -2.81 -13.36 -2.88
N ASP A 94 -2.52 -13.24 -1.58
CA ASP A 94 -1.53 -14.06 -0.88
C ASP A 94 -1.90 -15.56 -0.98
N ARG A 95 -3.20 -15.89 -0.87
CA ARG A 95 -3.70 -17.25 -1.07
C ARG A 95 -3.59 -17.71 -2.53
N ALA A 96 -3.89 -16.84 -3.49
CA ALA A 96 -3.76 -17.16 -4.91
C ALA A 96 -2.30 -17.46 -5.28
N LEU A 97 -1.35 -16.63 -4.81
CA LEU A 97 0.08 -16.85 -4.99
C LEU A 97 0.55 -18.19 -4.39
N ALA A 98 0.06 -18.55 -3.21
CA ALA A 98 0.44 -19.81 -2.56
C ALA A 98 -0.07 -21.06 -3.30
N ARG A 99 -1.16 -20.95 -4.06
CA ARG A 99 -1.72 -22.06 -4.86
C ARG A 99 -1.05 -22.16 -6.23
N GLU A 100 -0.64 -21.04 -6.80
CA GLU A 100 -0.18 -20.97 -8.18
C GLU A 100 1.35 -20.99 -8.26
N ALA A 101 1.98 -22.13 -7.96
CA ALA A 101 3.45 -22.25 -7.94
C ALA A 101 4.05 -22.96 -9.17
N ALA A 102 3.19 -23.55 -10.03
CA ALA A 102 3.63 -24.35 -11.17
C ALA A 102 4.02 -23.52 -12.42
N SER A 103 3.58 -22.26 -12.50
CA SER A 103 3.84 -21.38 -13.66
C SER A 103 4.50 -20.08 -13.20
N GLU A 104 5.74 -19.89 -13.62
CA GLU A 104 6.51 -18.67 -13.32
C GLU A 104 5.82 -17.41 -13.85
N GLU A 105 5.29 -17.45 -15.08
CA GLU A 105 4.58 -16.33 -15.69
C GLU A 105 3.34 -15.92 -14.89
N ARG A 106 2.56 -16.90 -14.41
CA ARG A 106 1.41 -16.62 -13.55
C ARG A 106 1.82 -16.04 -12.21
N LEU A 107 2.92 -16.53 -11.61
CA LEU A 107 3.46 -15.98 -10.37
C LEU A 107 3.85 -14.50 -10.53
N LYS A 108 4.56 -14.15 -11.61
CA LYS A 108 4.91 -12.76 -11.94
C LYS A 108 3.65 -11.91 -12.07
N ALA A 109 2.69 -12.34 -12.88
CA ALA A 109 1.46 -11.60 -13.12
C ALA A 109 0.64 -11.38 -11.83
N LEU A 110 0.53 -12.39 -10.97
CA LEU A 110 -0.17 -12.29 -9.69
C LEU A 110 0.56 -11.38 -8.70
N LEU A 111 1.89 -11.44 -8.64
CA LEU A 111 2.71 -10.58 -7.78
C LEU A 111 2.60 -9.11 -8.21
N SER A 112 2.71 -8.86 -9.51
CA SER A 112 2.58 -7.54 -10.11
C SER A 112 1.19 -6.97 -9.83
N ARG A 113 0.13 -7.73 -10.15
CA ARG A 113 -1.27 -7.34 -9.88
C ARG A 113 -1.50 -7.03 -8.41
N ARG A 114 -1.03 -7.90 -7.51
CA ARG A 114 -1.14 -7.70 -6.07
C ARG A 114 -0.51 -6.36 -5.66
N THR A 115 0.71 -6.12 -6.09
CA THR A 115 1.47 -4.92 -5.71
C THR A 115 0.80 -3.66 -6.25
N MET A 116 0.43 -3.65 -7.53
CA MET A 116 -0.23 -2.49 -8.16
C MET A 116 -1.56 -2.15 -7.49
N VAL A 117 -2.42 -3.14 -7.23
CA VAL A 117 -3.71 -2.86 -6.60
C VAL A 117 -3.55 -2.37 -5.16
N LEU A 118 -2.60 -2.92 -4.40
CA LEU A 118 -2.32 -2.43 -3.04
C LEU A 118 -1.72 -1.02 -3.04
N LEU A 119 -0.91 -0.67 -4.05
CA LEU A 119 -0.44 0.70 -4.27
C LEU A 119 -1.62 1.65 -4.58
N ILE A 120 -2.55 1.24 -5.44
CA ILE A 120 -3.75 2.04 -5.76
C ILE A 120 -4.56 2.35 -4.50
N PHE A 121 -4.72 1.41 -3.56
CA PHE A 121 -5.38 1.71 -2.28
C PHE A 121 -4.69 2.82 -1.48
N SER A 122 -3.36 2.89 -1.55
CA SER A 122 -2.56 3.93 -0.89
C SER A 122 -2.80 5.28 -1.56
N GLU A 123 -2.82 5.33 -2.90
CA GLU A 123 -3.15 6.51 -3.68
C GLU A 123 -4.58 7.00 -3.45
N VAL A 124 -5.55 6.09 -3.40
CA VAL A 124 -6.96 6.41 -3.12
C VAL A 124 -7.10 7.07 -1.75
N ALA A 125 -6.35 6.61 -0.74
CA ALA A 125 -6.33 7.26 0.57
C ALA A 125 -5.80 8.69 0.49
N MET A 126 -4.67 8.92 -0.21
CA MET A 126 -4.12 10.27 -0.43
C MET A 126 -5.10 11.18 -1.19
N LEU A 127 -5.68 10.69 -2.27
CA LEU A 127 -6.62 11.44 -3.10
C LEU A 127 -7.89 11.81 -2.32
N ALA A 128 -8.43 10.87 -1.53
CA ALA A 128 -9.55 11.14 -0.63
C ALA A 128 -9.19 12.21 0.39
N GLY A 129 -7.99 12.14 0.98
CA GLY A 129 -7.46 13.16 1.88
C GLY A 129 -7.40 14.54 1.26
N LEU A 130 -6.87 14.64 0.03
CA LEU A 130 -6.83 15.89 -0.72
C LEU A 130 -8.25 16.40 -0.99
N GLY A 131 -9.18 15.53 -1.39
CA GLY A 131 -10.58 15.90 -1.61
C GLY A 131 -11.25 16.46 -0.34
N PHE A 132 -11.08 15.79 0.80
CA PHE A 132 -11.57 16.27 2.09
C PHE A 132 -10.93 17.59 2.51
N TYR A 133 -9.62 17.74 2.30
CA TYR A 133 -8.92 18.99 2.55
C TYR A 133 -9.45 20.13 1.68
N LEU A 134 -9.62 19.94 0.37
CA LEU A 134 -10.13 20.98 -0.52
C LEU A 134 -11.58 21.38 -0.19
N ALA A 135 -12.38 20.42 0.28
CA ALA A 135 -13.76 20.68 0.72
C ALA A 135 -13.81 21.42 2.07
N ALA A 136 -12.97 21.05 3.03
CA ALA A 136 -13.04 21.55 4.41
C ALA A 136 -12.12 22.74 4.70
N GLY A 137 -11.03 22.86 3.95
CA GLY A 137 -9.90 23.74 4.22
C GLY A 137 -8.99 23.30 5.38
N ASP A 138 -9.18 22.11 5.95
CA ASP A 138 -8.41 21.63 7.10
C ASP A 138 -7.25 20.70 6.69
N MET A 139 -6.02 21.20 6.80
CA MET A 139 -4.78 20.46 6.49
C MET A 139 -4.61 19.19 7.35
N ARG A 140 -5.26 19.10 8.51
CA ARG A 140 -5.21 17.89 9.35
C ARG A 140 -5.79 16.67 8.63
N LEU A 141 -6.80 16.86 7.78
CA LEU A 141 -7.40 15.79 6.97
C LEU A 141 -6.40 15.24 5.95
N MET A 142 -5.61 16.12 5.37
CA MET A 142 -4.53 15.77 4.44
C MET A 142 -3.42 14.96 5.14
N LEU A 143 -2.99 15.40 6.33
CA LEU A 143 -1.99 14.70 7.13
C LEU A 143 -2.49 13.32 7.60
N LEU A 144 -3.73 13.23 8.06
CA LEU A 144 -4.36 11.99 8.47
C LEU A 144 -4.39 10.98 7.32
N ALA A 145 -4.83 11.41 6.12
CA ALA A 145 -4.80 10.58 4.93
C ALA A 145 -3.38 10.13 4.59
N GLY A 146 -2.38 10.99 4.77
CA GLY A 146 -0.96 10.65 4.68
C GLY A 146 -0.56 9.49 5.59
N CYS A 147 -0.99 9.50 6.86
CA CYS A 147 -0.74 8.40 7.79
C CYS A 147 -1.36 7.08 7.32
N PHE A 148 -2.62 7.09 6.87
CA PHE A 148 -3.28 5.89 6.34
C PHE A 148 -2.61 5.38 5.07
N ALA A 149 -2.29 6.28 4.14
CA ALA A 149 -1.58 5.92 2.91
C ALA A 149 -0.22 5.29 3.24
N PHE A 150 0.54 5.83 4.20
CA PHE A 150 1.81 5.24 4.62
C PHE A 150 1.64 3.81 5.16
N VAL A 151 0.60 3.57 5.97
CA VAL A 151 0.25 2.23 6.45
C VAL A 151 -0.09 1.29 5.27
N TYR A 152 -0.79 1.77 4.26
CA TYR A 152 -1.09 1.00 3.05
C TYR A 152 0.16 0.74 2.20
N TYR A 153 1.04 1.73 2.00
CA TYR A 153 2.32 1.56 1.31
C TYR A 153 3.20 0.52 2.02
N ALA A 154 3.28 0.55 3.36
CA ALA A 154 4.04 -0.44 4.10
C ALA A 154 3.51 -1.87 3.87
N GLN A 155 2.19 -2.03 3.69
CA GLN A 155 1.57 -3.33 3.45
C GLN A 155 1.63 -3.79 1.98
N SER A 156 1.81 -2.86 1.03
CA SER A 156 1.94 -3.14 -0.39
C SER A 156 3.35 -3.60 -0.79
N PHE A 157 4.35 -3.47 0.09
CA PHE A 157 5.74 -3.79 -0.20
C PHE A 157 5.91 -5.21 -0.82
N PRO A 158 6.55 -5.32 -2.00
CA PRO A 158 6.82 -6.60 -2.65
C PRO A 158 7.96 -7.34 -1.93
N ALA A 159 7.58 -8.19 -0.99
CA ALA A 159 8.51 -8.92 -0.13
C ALA A 159 8.86 -10.30 -0.72
N GLU A 160 10.15 -10.61 -0.76
CA GLU A 160 10.72 -11.87 -1.26
C GLU A 160 10.12 -13.11 -0.55
N ARG A 161 9.88 -12.98 0.75
CA ARG A 161 9.28 -14.01 1.60
C ARG A 161 7.91 -14.50 1.10
N ILE A 162 7.19 -13.71 0.32
CA ILE A 162 5.88 -14.08 -0.23
C ILE A 162 6.07 -15.14 -1.32
N LEU A 163 7.02 -14.90 -2.23
CA LEU A 163 7.37 -15.83 -3.30
C LEU A 163 8.03 -17.10 -2.74
N ALA A 164 8.97 -16.96 -1.80
CA ALA A 164 9.63 -18.10 -1.17
C ALA A 164 8.63 -19.05 -0.49
N ARG A 165 7.58 -18.51 0.16
CA ARG A 165 6.51 -19.33 0.76
C ARG A 165 5.71 -20.08 -0.28
N ALA A 166 5.35 -19.44 -1.40
CA ALA A 166 4.60 -20.06 -2.48
C ALA A 166 5.37 -21.21 -3.13
N ILE A 167 6.68 -21.02 -3.37
CA ILE A 167 7.56 -22.05 -3.93
C ILE A 167 7.73 -23.22 -2.93
N ALA A 168 7.97 -22.93 -1.66
CA ALA A 168 8.14 -23.95 -0.61
C ALA A 168 6.87 -24.79 -0.36
N SER A 169 5.67 -24.20 -0.46
CA SER A 169 4.42 -24.96 -0.36
C SER A 169 4.27 -25.98 -1.48
N HIS A 170 4.87 -25.73 -2.65
CA HIS A 170 4.77 -26.64 -3.77
C HIS A 170 5.84 -27.74 -3.74
N SER A 171 7.09 -27.39 -3.40
CA SER A 171 8.19 -28.35 -3.31
C SER A 171 8.02 -29.38 -2.19
N SER A 172 7.27 -29.04 -1.14
CA SER A 172 7.00 -29.94 -0.01
C SER A 172 5.91 -30.98 -0.27
N GLY A 173 5.26 -30.97 -1.46
CA GLY A 173 4.17 -31.90 -1.79
C GLY A 173 2.96 -31.81 -0.84
N ARG A 174 2.93 -30.82 0.07
CA ARG A 174 1.78 -30.57 0.94
C ARG A 174 0.71 -29.92 0.09
N GLU A 175 -0.30 -30.71 -0.26
CA GLU A 175 -1.54 -30.16 -0.82
C GLU A 175 -2.01 -28.99 0.08
N PRO A 176 -2.31 -27.82 -0.51
CA PRO A 176 -2.72 -26.66 0.26
C PRO A 176 -4.03 -26.98 0.98
N ARG A 177 -4.01 -26.99 2.31
CA ARG A 177 -5.23 -27.09 3.12
C ARG A 177 -6.14 -25.91 2.77
N ALA A 178 -7.34 -26.25 2.27
CA ALA A 178 -8.34 -25.33 1.72
C ALA A 178 -8.81 -24.27 2.73
#